data_AF-A0A853FMD6-F1
#
_entry.id   AF-A0A853FMD6-F1
#
_cell.length_a   1.000
_cell.length_b   1.000
_cell.length_c   1.000
_cell.angle_alpha   90.00
_cell.angle_beta   90.00
_cell.angle_gamma   90.00
#
_symmetry.space_group_name_H-M   'P 1'
#
loop_
_entity.id
_entity.type
_entity.pdbx_description
1 polymer ?
#
loop_
_entity_poly.entity_id
_entity_poly.type
_entity_poly.pdbx_seq_one_letter_code
_entity_poly.pdbx_strand_id
1 'polypeptide(L)'
;MKLGRYFAAACACMFVAVPALAQTPNWVASWAAGEGAQDTPPGEAIPAGGITYRNIVHMSLGGSRVRVRFSNQHGTESLKINAATIAKRDGTADSILATSRQTLTFNGGAATVTIAPGAEVYSDPAPLAVNANEDLAISFFLPKQTISLYTSHFKSFQTSYFASGNQAANKNLTTPTNYRSWHFATAVDVDAPAGSQAVVAIGDSITDGTGSDINQNNRWPNLLFNTLNGQASTDHLAVVNTGIGSDRILYDGGLDDGSGRVGITPALYKRWGYDAMNLSGVKTIILLEGINDVGHYNNQTPNTTAQMLIDKMIDLVTRAHNHVPRINVIGGTLTPFYNKSGYYSIASEDIRNDVNAWIRSAAAPFDGVIDFEACVRGTTMPTAWRPNITLDKLHPNAQGEPVLASCAAAQF
;
A
#
# COMPACT_ATOMS: atom_id res chain seq x y z
N MET A 1 -40.04 -75.38 -33.66
CA MET A 1 -40.45 -74.00 -34.02
C MET A 1 -40.03 -73.07 -32.89
N LYS A 2 -39.09 -72.17 -33.20
CA LYS A 2 -38.55 -70.96 -32.52
C LYS A 2 -38.77 -70.74 -31.00
N LEU A 3 -37.67 -70.82 -30.24
CA LEU A 3 -37.46 -70.14 -28.95
C LEU A 3 -37.31 -68.62 -29.16
N GLY A 4 -38.08 -67.80 -28.43
CA GLY A 4 -37.90 -66.35 -28.35
C GLY A 4 -36.99 -65.97 -27.18
N ARG A 5 -35.88 -65.28 -27.48
CA ARG A 5 -34.97 -64.68 -26.48
C ARG A 5 -35.37 -63.21 -26.27
N TYR A 6 -35.65 -62.83 -25.03
CA TYR A 6 -35.79 -61.43 -24.63
C TYR A 6 -34.40 -60.86 -24.30
N PHE A 7 -33.97 -59.84 -25.05
CA PHE A 7 -32.79 -59.04 -24.72
C PHE A 7 -33.24 -57.84 -23.89
N ALA A 8 -32.84 -57.78 -22.62
CA ALA A 8 -32.92 -56.57 -21.81
C ALA A 8 -31.72 -55.67 -22.14
N ALA A 9 -31.99 -54.50 -22.72
CA ALA A 9 -30.98 -53.48 -22.96
C ALA A 9 -30.74 -52.69 -21.66
N ALA A 10 -29.59 -52.90 -21.02
CA ALA A 10 -29.13 -52.06 -19.92
C ALA A 10 -28.60 -50.73 -20.50
N CYS A 11 -29.32 -49.64 -20.25
CA CYS A 11 -28.87 -48.29 -20.55
C CYS A 11 -27.85 -47.85 -19.48
N ALA A 12 -26.56 -47.93 -19.80
CA ALA A 12 -25.50 -47.38 -18.95
C ALA A 12 -25.46 -45.85 -19.12
N CYS A 13 -25.95 -45.11 -18.13
CA CYS A 13 -25.75 -43.67 -18.03
C CYS A 13 -24.27 -43.40 -17.70
N MET A 14 -23.48 -43.02 -18.70
CA MET A 14 -22.16 -42.41 -18.46
C MET A 14 -22.37 -41.01 -17.88
N PHE A 15 -22.09 -40.84 -16.59
CA PHE A 15 -21.87 -39.52 -16.01
C PHE A 15 -20.53 -38.99 -16.52
N VAL A 16 -20.57 -38.12 -17.53
CA VAL A 16 -19.41 -37.33 -17.91
C VAL A 16 -19.22 -36.29 -16.81
N ALA A 17 -18.23 -36.49 -15.95
CA ALA A 17 -17.79 -35.47 -15.01
C ALA A 17 -17.22 -34.30 -15.82
N VAL A 18 -18.01 -33.24 -15.96
CA VAL A 18 -17.51 -31.97 -16.50
C VAL A 18 -16.47 -31.47 -15.50
N PRO A 19 -15.20 -31.28 -15.88
CA PRO A 19 -14.24 -30.66 -14.97
C PRO A 19 -14.81 -29.30 -14.58
N ALA A 20 -14.99 -29.06 -13.28
CA ALA A 20 -15.30 -27.73 -12.79
C ALA A 20 -14.24 -26.81 -13.38
N LEU A 21 -14.65 -25.88 -14.25
CA LEU A 21 -13.75 -24.84 -14.73
C LEU A 21 -13.19 -24.16 -13.49
N ALA A 22 -11.90 -24.36 -13.21
CA ALA A 22 -11.25 -23.68 -12.12
C ALA A 22 -11.46 -22.19 -12.38
N GLN A 23 -12.27 -21.54 -11.53
CA GLN A 23 -12.55 -20.13 -11.67
C GLN A 23 -11.21 -19.40 -11.70
N THR A 24 -11.01 -18.60 -12.76
CA THR A 24 -9.79 -17.81 -12.87
C THR A 24 -9.69 -16.93 -11.63
N PRO A 25 -8.57 -16.96 -10.88
CA PRO A 25 -8.43 -16.18 -9.66
C PRO A 25 -8.62 -14.70 -9.96
N ASN A 26 -9.35 -13.97 -9.10
CA ASN A 26 -9.45 -12.52 -9.17
C ASN A 26 -8.54 -11.91 -8.10
N TRP A 27 -7.26 -11.76 -8.44
CA TRP A 27 -6.30 -11.14 -7.53
C TRP A 27 -6.54 -9.64 -7.45
N VAL A 28 -6.84 -9.18 -6.24
CA VAL A 28 -7.00 -7.76 -5.91
C VAL A 28 -6.07 -7.44 -4.74
N ALA A 29 -5.26 -6.39 -4.87
CA ALA A 29 -4.45 -5.88 -3.78
C ALA A 29 -5.39 -5.39 -2.67
N SER A 30 -5.30 -6.03 -1.51
CA SER A 30 -6.11 -5.67 -0.34
C SER A 30 -5.28 -4.95 0.72
N TRP A 31 -3.96 -5.13 0.68
CA TRP A 31 -3.02 -4.27 1.39
C TRP A 31 -1.81 -4.01 0.49
N ALA A 32 -1.26 -2.81 0.56
CA ALA A 32 0.03 -2.46 -0.03
C ALA A 32 0.70 -1.38 0.84
N ALA A 33 1.99 -1.18 0.61
CA ALA A 33 2.75 -0.08 1.19
C ALA A 33 3.68 0.51 0.11
N GLY A 34 3.87 1.83 0.14
CA GLY A 34 4.81 2.49 -0.76
C GLY A 34 6.25 2.10 -0.43
N GLU A 35 7.06 1.87 -1.47
CA GLU A 35 8.42 1.34 -1.35
C GLU A 35 9.47 2.47 -1.27
N GLY A 36 10.26 2.46 -0.19
CA GLY A 36 11.44 3.29 -0.02
C GLY A 36 12.70 2.45 0.19
N ALA A 37 13.87 3.12 0.19
CA ALA A 37 15.17 2.50 0.33
C ALA A 37 15.85 2.91 1.64
N GLN A 38 16.21 1.94 2.49
CA GLN A 38 16.89 2.18 3.75
C GLN A 38 18.29 1.56 3.73
N ASP A 39 19.27 2.29 4.24
CA ASP A 39 20.61 1.77 4.47
C ASP A 39 20.66 0.89 5.73
N THR A 40 21.59 -0.04 5.74
CA THR A 40 21.93 -0.83 6.93
C THR A 40 23.05 -0.14 7.69
N PRO A 41 22.81 0.39 8.90
CA PRO A 41 23.86 1.03 9.65
C PRO A 41 24.98 0.04 10.01
N PRO A 42 26.26 0.48 10.03
CA PRO A 42 27.37 -0.38 10.42
C PRO A 42 27.17 -0.98 11.82
N GLY A 43 27.25 -2.31 11.93
CA GLY A 43 27.17 -3.02 13.21
C GLY A 43 25.75 -3.40 13.67
N GLU A 44 24.72 -3.06 12.90
CA GLU A 44 23.35 -3.50 13.19
C GLU A 44 23.06 -4.90 12.65
N ALA A 45 22.34 -5.70 13.44
CA ALA A 45 21.87 -7.02 13.03
C ALA A 45 20.65 -6.95 12.10
N ILE A 46 19.99 -5.80 12.02
CA ILE A 46 18.90 -5.51 11.08
C ILE A 46 19.55 -4.89 9.83
N PRO A 47 19.23 -5.36 8.61
CA PRO A 47 18.12 -6.27 8.34
C PRO A 47 18.49 -7.76 8.24
N ALA A 48 19.77 -8.13 8.30
CA ALA A 48 20.25 -9.39 7.73
C ALA A 48 20.76 -10.47 8.72
N GLY A 49 20.46 -10.34 10.01
CA GLY A 49 21.11 -11.10 11.09
C GLY A 49 20.42 -12.37 11.56
N GLY A 50 19.96 -13.28 10.70
CA GLY A 50 19.32 -14.52 11.18
C GLY A 50 18.07 -14.22 12.03
N ILE A 51 17.18 -13.38 11.51
CA ILE A 51 16.04 -12.77 12.20
C ILE A 51 14.75 -13.15 11.49
N THR A 52 13.70 -13.35 12.27
CA THR A 52 12.32 -13.39 11.80
C THR A 52 11.70 -12.01 11.92
N TYR A 53 11.18 -11.49 10.82
CA TYR A 53 10.27 -10.35 10.81
C TYR A 53 8.84 -10.85 10.95
N ARG A 54 7.99 -10.05 11.58
CA ARG A 54 6.54 -10.21 11.63
C ARG A 54 5.91 -8.86 11.34
N ASN A 55 5.57 -8.64 10.08
CA ASN A 55 4.85 -7.46 9.63
C ASN A 55 3.36 -7.65 9.94
N ILE A 56 2.79 -6.74 10.72
CA ILE A 56 1.33 -6.69 10.93
C ILE A 56 0.73 -5.77 9.87
N VAL A 57 -0.24 -6.26 9.11
CA VAL A 57 -0.90 -5.51 8.04
C VAL A 57 -2.41 -5.50 8.24
N HIS A 58 -3.06 -4.40 7.87
CA HIS A 58 -4.50 -4.23 7.99
C HIS A 58 -5.13 -4.35 6.60
N MET A 59 -5.92 -5.41 6.40
CA MET A 59 -6.48 -5.74 5.10
C MET A 59 -7.71 -4.88 4.80
N SER A 60 -7.86 -4.42 3.56
CA SER A 60 -9.10 -3.82 3.09
C SER A 60 -10.10 -4.90 2.71
N LEU A 61 -10.19 -5.30 1.45
CA LEU A 61 -11.13 -6.31 0.96
C LEU A 61 -10.75 -7.75 1.38
N GLY A 62 -11.75 -8.59 1.65
CA GLY A 62 -11.56 -10.00 1.96
C GLY A 62 -11.41 -10.89 0.71
N GLY A 63 -11.05 -12.15 0.92
CA GLY A 63 -10.99 -13.16 -0.13
C GLY A 63 -10.70 -14.57 0.37
N SER A 64 -10.74 -15.53 -0.54
CA SER A 64 -10.66 -16.97 -0.19
C SER A 64 -9.24 -17.50 -0.05
N ARG A 65 -8.29 -16.83 -0.70
CA ARG A 65 -6.85 -17.14 -0.70
C ARG A 65 -6.07 -15.85 -0.67
N VAL A 66 -4.81 -15.95 -0.26
CA VAL A 66 -3.87 -14.83 -0.22
C VAL A 66 -2.59 -15.16 -0.95
N ARG A 67 -1.90 -14.13 -1.44
CA ARG A 67 -0.48 -14.19 -1.82
C ARG A 67 0.22 -12.91 -1.39
N VAL A 68 1.49 -13.02 -1.03
CA VAL A 68 2.28 -11.89 -0.52
C VAL A 68 3.34 -11.52 -1.53
N ARG A 69 3.46 -10.23 -1.85
CA ARG A 69 4.57 -9.68 -2.63
C ARG A 69 5.73 -9.36 -1.70
N PHE A 70 6.87 -9.99 -1.96
CA PHE A 70 8.15 -9.62 -1.38
C PHE A 70 8.99 -8.88 -2.43
N SER A 71 9.56 -7.74 -2.04
CA SER A 71 10.30 -6.84 -2.91
C SER A 71 11.76 -6.69 -2.44
N ASN A 72 12.66 -6.76 -3.41
CA ASN A 72 14.05 -6.35 -3.31
C ASN A 72 14.35 -5.22 -4.31
N GLN A 73 13.32 -4.40 -4.62
CA GLN A 73 13.36 -3.33 -5.62
C GLN A 73 14.53 -2.35 -5.41
N HIS A 74 14.84 -2.03 -4.15
CA HIS A 74 15.93 -1.12 -3.78
C HIS A 74 17.19 -1.83 -3.28
N GLY A 75 17.18 -3.15 -3.19
CA GLY A 75 18.32 -3.89 -2.69
C GLY A 75 19.49 -3.96 -3.66
N THR A 76 20.70 -3.92 -3.13
CA THR A 76 21.96 -4.09 -3.88
C THR A 76 22.46 -5.53 -3.89
N GLU A 77 22.08 -6.32 -2.89
CA GLU A 77 22.37 -7.74 -2.76
C GLU A 77 21.13 -8.60 -3.03
N SER A 78 21.32 -9.91 -3.25
CA SER A 78 20.18 -10.82 -3.35
C SER A 78 19.53 -11.03 -1.98
N LEU A 79 18.20 -10.94 -1.92
CA LEU A 79 17.42 -11.18 -0.73
C LEU A 79 17.01 -12.65 -0.64
N LYS A 80 17.50 -13.36 0.38
CA LYS A 80 17.13 -14.75 0.65
C LYS A 80 16.10 -14.84 1.78
N ILE A 81 14.99 -15.51 1.53
CA ILE A 81 13.97 -15.85 2.53
C ILE A 81 13.95 -17.37 2.71
N ASN A 82 14.19 -17.84 3.94
CA ASN A 82 14.32 -19.27 4.24
C ASN A 82 13.04 -19.91 4.83
N ALA A 83 12.13 -19.10 5.33
CA ALA A 83 10.81 -19.53 5.77
C ALA A 83 9.88 -18.32 5.75
N ALA A 84 8.64 -18.51 5.33
CA ALA A 84 7.63 -17.47 5.40
C ALA A 84 6.26 -18.07 5.75
N THR A 85 5.46 -17.35 6.52
CA THR A 85 4.10 -17.72 6.90
C THR A 85 3.20 -16.50 6.90
N ILE A 86 1.91 -16.73 6.78
CA ILE A 86 0.87 -15.73 6.99
C ILE A 86 -0.22 -16.31 7.88
N ALA A 87 -0.75 -15.51 8.79
CA ALA A 87 -1.83 -15.91 9.69
C ALA A 87 -2.66 -14.69 10.08
N LYS A 88 -3.90 -14.93 10.54
CA LYS A 88 -4.70 -13.91 11.22
C LYS A 88 -4.01 -13.53 12.52
N ARG A 89 -4.00 -12.24 12.84
CA ARG A 89 -3.49 -11.74 14.12
C ARG A 89 -4.43 -12.14 15.26
N ASP A 90 -3.88 -12.51 16.40
CA ASP A 90 -4.63 -12.87 17.61
C ASP A 90 -4.43 -11.79 18.68
N GLY A 91 -5.30 -10.77 18.67
CA GLY A 91 -5.24 -9.62 19.58
C GLY A 91 -4.35 -8.47 19.10
N THR A 92 -3.80 -7.69 20.03
CA THR A 92 -3.08 -6.42 19.76
C THR A 92 -1.55 -6.50 19.89
N ALA A 93 -1.03 -7.70 20.15
CA ALA A 93 0.42 -7.96 20.26
C ALA A 93 0.93 -8.66 19.00
N ASP A 94 2.01 -9.43 19.13
CA ASP A 94 2.64 -10.20 18.05
C ASP A 94 2.00 -11.57 17.82
N SER A 95 1.06 -12.00 18.68
CA SER A 95 0.41 -13.31 18.61
C SER A 95 -0.37 -13.52 17.31
N ILE A 96 -0.35 -14.76 16.82
CA ILE A 96 -1.16 -15.20 15.67
C ILE A 96 -2.18 -16.26 16.06
N LEU A 97 -3.27 -16.35 15.30
CA LEU A 97 -4.21 -17.46 15.40
C LEU A 97 -3.59 -18.68 14.71
N ALA A 98 -2.99 -19.59 15.49
CA ALA A 98 -2.23 -20.72 14.97
C ALA A 98 -3.01 -21.62 13.99
N THR A 99 -4.33 -21.75 14.16
CA THR A 99 -5.20 -22.53 13.25
C THR A 99 -5.38 -21.89 11.87
N SER A 100 -5.12 -20.59 11.73
CA SER A 100 -5.16 -19.88 10.45
C SER A 100 -3.82 -19.86 9.72
N ARG A 101 -2.74 -20.31 10.36
CA ARG A 101 -1.38 -20.18 9.84
C ARG A 101 -1.20 -21.00 8.56
N GLN A 102 -0.81 -20.31 7.49
CA GLN A 102 -0.37 -20.91 6.24
C GLN A 102 1.14 -20.71 6.06
N THR A 103 1.81 -21.74 5.54
CA THR A 103 3.17 -21.58 5.02
C THR A 103 3.09 -20.90 3.66
N LEU A 104 3.91 -19.87 3.44
CA LEU A 104 4.08 -19.26 2.13
C LEU A 104 5.17 -20.01 1.38
N THR A 105 4.84 -20.48 0.18
CA THR A 105 5.79 -21.13 -0.74
C THR A 105 6.03 -20.26 -1.97
N PHE A 106 7.00 -20.64 -2.79
CA PHE A 106 7.42 -19.90 -3.97
C PHE A 106 7.69 -20.86 -5.13
N ASN A 107 7.56 -20.38 -6.36
CA ASN A 107 7.92 -21.14 -7.57
C ASN A 107 7.27 -22.54 -7.64
N GLY A 108 5.99 -22.66 -7.22
CA GLY A 108 5.25 -23.92 -7.27
C GLY A 108 5.53 -24.87 -6.10
N GLY A 109 5.82 -24.35 -4.91
CA GLY A 109 5.90 -25.13 -3.67
C GLY A 109 7.23 -25.08 -2.92
N ALA A 110 8.24 -24.34 -3.39
CA ALA A 110 9.50 -24.19 -2.67
C ALA A 110 9.30 -23.38 -1.38
N ALA A 111 9.81 -23.90 -0.26
CA ALA A 111 9.71 -23.21 1.05
C ALA A 111 10.65 -21.99 1.18
N THR A 112 11.55 -21.79 0.22
CA THR A 112 12.57 -20.74 0.23
C THR A 112 12.59 -20.02 -1.12
N VAL A 113 13.07 -18.78 -1.12
CA VAL A 113 13.26 -17.98 -2.33
C VAL A 113 14.48 -17.09 -2.21
N THR A 114 15.12 -16.84 -3.35
CA THR A 114 16.15 -15.80 -3.50
C THR A 114 15.64 -14.80 -4.53
N ILE A 115 15.56 -13.54 -4.14
CA ILE A 115 15.07 -12.43 -4.95
C ILE A 115 16.28 -11.61 -5.38
N ALA A 116 16.48 -11.44 -6.69
CA ALA A 116 17.60 -10.68 -7.22
C ALA A 116 17.49 -9.18 -6.85
N PRO A 117 18.60 -8.41 -6.87
CA PRO A 117 18.54 -6.95 -6.81
C PRO A 117 17.56 -6.37 -7.83
N GLY A 118 16.69 -5.44 -7.42
CA GLY A 118 15.72 -4.81 -8.30
C GLY A 118 14.54 -5.70 -8.71
N ALA A 119 14.36 -6.86 -8.07
CA ALA A 119 13.29 -7.80 -8.39
C ALA A 119 12.26 -7.92 -7.26
N GLU A 120 11.08 -8.41 -7.61
CA GLU A 120 9.99 -8.75 -6.70
C GLU A 120 9.48 -10.18 -6.99
N VAL A 121 8.83 -10.79 -6.00
CA VAL A 121 8.21 -12.11 -6.14
C VAL A 121 6.91 -12.17 -5.35
N TYR A 122 5.88 -12.77 -5.94
CA TYR A 122 4.71 -13.19 -5.18
C TYR A 122 4.92 -14.61 -4.66
N SER A 123 4.48 -14.87 -3.42
CA SER A 123 4.30 -16.25 -2.96
C SER A 123 3.29 -16.98 -3.83
N ASP A 124 3.35 -18.31 -3.83
CA ASP A 124 2.25 -19.13 -4.33
C ASP A 124 0.97 -18.83 -3.53
N PRO A 125 -0.23 -19.06 -4.11
CA PRO A 125 -1.50 -18.85 -3.41
C PRO A 125 -1.63 -19.73 -2.16
N ALA A 126 -1.87 -19.12 -1.00
CA ALA A 126 -2.12 -19.81 0.27
C ALA A 126 -3.62 -19.83 0.60
N PRO A 127 -4.18 -20.97 1.04
CA PRO A 127 -5.62 -21.11 1.35
C PRO A 127 -5.96 -20.51 2.73
N LEU A 128 -5.94 -19.18 2.81
CA LEU A 128 -6.34 -18.41 3.97
C LEU A 128 -7.54 -17.54 3.60
N ALA A 129 -8.71 -17.86 4.15
CA ALA A 129 -9.88 -16.99 4.05
C ALA A 129 -9.70 -15.77 4.96
N VAL A 130 -9.80 -14.58 4.38
CA VAL A 130 -9.60 -13.29 5.04
C VAL A 130 -10.87 -12.47 4.92
N ASN A 131 -11.31 -11.87 6.02
CA ASN A 131 -12.42 -10.93 6.03
C ASN A 131 -11.92 -9.50 5.79
N ALA A 132 -12.84 -8.61 5.41
CA ALA A 132 -12.52 -7.20 5.36
C ALA A 132 -12.13 -6.64 6.74
N ASN A 133 -11.21 -5.67 6.78
CA ASN A 133 -10.68 -5.06 8.03
C ASN A 133 -10.01 -6.05 8.99
N GLU A 134 -9.55 -7.19 8.49
CA GLU A 134 -8.83 -8.17 9.30
C GLU A 134 -7.32 -7.85 9.35
N ASP A 135 -6.71 -7.96 10.53
CA ASP A 135 -5.26 -7.86 10.69
C ASP A 135 -4.60 -9.20 10.38
N LEU A 136 -3.59 -9.18 9.51
CA LEU A 136 -2.73 -10.34 9.23
C LEU A 136 -1.32 -10.12 9.75
N ALA A 137 -0.68 -11.21 10.15
CA ALA A 137 0.72 -11.27 10.51
C ALA A 137 1.50 -12.04 9.44
N ILE A 138 2.34 -11.35 8.70
CA ILE A 138 3.26 -11.92 7.72
C ILE A 138 4.59 -12.15 8.41
N SER A 139 4.94 -13.40 8.68
CA SER A 139 6.21 -13.74 9.34
C SER A 139 7.19 -14.33 8.35
N PHE A 140 8.42 -13.82 8.27
CA PHE A 140 9.43 -14.36 7.37
C PHE A 140 10.82 -14.30 7.98
N PHE A 141 11.59 -15.37 7.78
CA PHE A 141 12.92 -15.55 8.32
C PHE A 141 13.98 -15.26 7.25
N LEU A 142 14.82 -14.26 7.53
CA LEU A 142 16.02 -13.97 6.76
C LEU A 142 17.20 -14.69 7.42
N PRO A 143 17.86 -15.65 6.75
CA PRO A 143 19.10 -16.20 7.26
C PRO A 143 20.17 -15.11 7.31
N LYS A 144 21.29 -15.40 7.97
CA LYS A 144 22.48 -14.54 7.92
C LYS A 144 22.88 -14.31 6.45
N GLN A 145 22.89 -13.05 6.03
CA GLN A 145 23.24 -12.62 4.68
C GLN A 145 23.76 -11.17 4.72
N THR A 146 24.23 -10.66 3.59
CA THR A 146 24.60 -9.24 3.46
C THR A 146 23.43 -8.48 2.87
N ILE A 147 23.05 -7.38 3.48
CA ILE A 147 22.06 -6.42 2.97
C ILE A 147 22.58 -5.04 3.32
N SER A 148 23.01 -4.27 2.33
CA SER A 148 23.56 -2.92 2.55
C SER A 148 22.51 -1.83 2.34
N LEU A 149 21.58 -2.08 1.41
CA LEU A 149 20.43 -1.25 1.09
C LEU A 149 19.22 -2.18 0.94
N TYR A 150 18.05 -1.78 1.45
CA TYR A 150 16.84 -2.62 1.41
C TYR A 150 15.56 -1.86 1.15
N THR A 151 14.60 -2.56 0.54
CA THR A 151 13.22 -2.09 0.41
C THR A 151 12.52 -2.12 1.77
N SER A 152 11.99 -0.98 2.18
CA SER A 152 11.13 -0.86 3.36
C SER A 152 10.13 0.27 3.21
N HIS A 153 9.08 0.23 4.02
CA HIS A 153 8.19 1.35 4.26
C HIS A 153 8.42 1.89 5.67
N PHE A 154 8.90 3.15 5.77
CA PHE A 154 9.50 3.70 6.99
C PHE A 154 8.55 3.94 8.15
N LYS A 155 7.35 4.47 7.90
CA LYS A 155 6.43 4.93 8.94
C LYS A 155 5.08 4.25 8.79
N SER A 156 5.01 2.99 9.20
CA SER A 156 3.79 2.18 9.02
C SER A 156 2.60 2.61 9.90
N PHE A 157 2.84 3.43 10.93
CA PHE A 157 1.90 3.71 12.04
C PHE A 157 1.29 2.43 12.67
N GLN A 158 1.98 1.30 12.46
CA GLN A 158 1.56 -0.05 12.83
C GLN A 158 2.74 -0.79 13.43
N THR A 159 2.60 -1.19 14.69
CA THR A 159 3.61 -1.98 15.39
C THR A 159 3.74 -3.34 14.69
N SER A 160 4.95 -3.59 14.20
CA SER A 160 5.45 -4.87 13.71
C SER A 160 6.60 -5.33 14.61
N TYR A 161 7.09 -6.55 14.38
CA TYR A 161 8.01 -7.19 15.30
C TYR A 161 9.18 -7.84 14.56
N PHE A 162 10.30 -7.97 15.24
CA PHE A 162 11.35 -8.89 14.83
C PHE A 162 11.90 -9.67 16.03
N ALA A 163 12.42 -10.86 15.77
CA ALA A 163 13.03 -11.72 16.79
C ALA A 163 14.16 -12.57 16.19
N SER A 164 15.18 -12.86 17.00
CA SER A 164 16.31 -13.69 16.59
C SER A 164 15.90 -15.14 16.32
N GLY A 165 16.54 -15.76 15.32
CA GLY A 165 16.30 -17.14 14.91
C GLY A 165 15.08 -17.31 14.02
N ASN A 166 14.90 -18.53 13.51
CA ASN A 166 13.71 -18.88 12.73
C ASN A 166 12.54 -19.13 13.68
N GLN A 167 11.65 -18.16 13.74
CA GLN A 167 10.43 -18.15 14.55
C GLN A 167 9.19 -17.91 13.68
N ALA A 168 9.31 -18.02 12.35
CA ALA A 168 8.25 -17.66 11.41
C ALA A 168 6.94 -18.43 11.64
N ALA A 169 7.01 -19.65 12.19
CA ALA A 169 5.84 -20.48 12.48
C ALA A 169 5.29 -20.33 13.92
N ASN A 170 5.97 -19.59 14.80
CA ASN A 170 5.63 -19.54 16.21
C ASN A 170 4.34 -18.75 16.44
N LYS A 171 3.49 -19.20 17.38
CA LYS A 171 2.31 -18.44 17.81
C LYS A 171 2.71 -17.04 18.31
N ASN A 172 3.62 -17.01 19.28
CA ASN A 172 4.25 -15.80 19.80
C ASN A 172 5.74 -15.85 19.49
N LEU A 173 6.33 -14.72 19.15
CA LEU A 173 7.77 -14.56 19.08
C LEU A 173 8.34 -14.57 20.51
N THR A 174 9.50 -15.21 20.65
CA THR A 174 10.30 -15.12 21.87
C THR A 174 11.13 -13.85 21.81
N THR A 175 11.05 -13.03 22.87
CA THR A 175 11.75 -11.74 23.00
C THR A 175 11.61 -10.84 21.77
N PRO A 176 10.37 -10.53 21.31
CA PRO A 176 10.18 -9.67 20.16
C PRO A 176 10.65 -8.26 20.48
N THR A 177 11.25 -7.62 19.48
CA THR A 177 11.47 -6.17 19.49
C THR A 177 10.45 -5.52 18.59
N ASN A 178 9.82 -4.45 19.09
CA ASN A 178 8.83 -3.69 18.34
C ASN A 178 9.51 -2.73 17.37
N TYR A 179 8.95 -2.61 16.18
CA TYR A 179 9.35 -1.61 15.20
C TYR A 179 8.13 -1.09 14.45
N ARG A 180 8.23 0.08 13.79
CA ARG A 180 7.09 0.74 13.11
C ARG A 180 7.36 0.98 11.63
N SER A 181 7.81 -0.08 10.98
CA SER A 181 8.09 -0.13 9.54
C SER A 181 7.70 -1.50 9.01
N TRP A 182 7.37 -1.56 7.72
CA TRP A 182 7.19 -2.81 7.01
C TRP A 182 8.42 -3.09 6.15
N HIS A 183 9.09 -4.20 6.42
CA HIS A 183 10.29 -4.60 5.69
C HIS A 183 9.93 -5.64 4.65
N PHE A 184 10.48 -5.51 3.43
CA PHE A 184 10.47 -6.48 2.33
C PHE A 184 9.09 -6.95 1.80
N ALA A 185 8.06 -7.12 2.60
CA ALA A 185 6.70 -7.40 2.15
C ALA A 185 5.99 -6.09 1.80
N THR A 186 5.52 -5.95 0.56
CA THR A 186 5.02 -4.67 0.03
C THR A 186 3.58 -4.73 -0.50
N ALA A 187 3.03 -5.93 -0.68
CA ALA A 187 1.60 -6.12 -0.97
C ALA A 187 1.07 -7.47 -0.47
N VAL A 188 -0.22 -7.51 -0.20
CA VAL A 188 -1.00 -8.73 -0.02
C VAL A 188 -2.20 -8.67 -0.95
N ASP A 189 -2.24 -9.62 -1.88
CA ASP A 189 -3.40 -9.82 -2.74
C ASP A 189 -4.33 -10.86 -2.13
N VAL A 190 -5.62 -10.65 -2.32
CA VAL A 190 -6.67 -11.62 -2.02
C VAL A 190 -7.31 -12.13 -3.31
N ASP A 191 -7.69 -13.40 -3.33
CA ASP A 191 -8.55 -13.97 -4.37
C ASP A 191 -10.00 -13.59 -4.03
N ALA A 192 -10.40 -12.43 -4.54
CA ALA A 192 -11.66 -11.75 -4.23
C ALA A 192 -12.82 -12.25 -5.11
N PRO A 193 -14.08 -11.95 -4.74
CA PRO A 193 -15.21 -12.15 -5.64
C PRO A 193 -15.00 -11.50 -7.01
N ALA A 194 -15.64 -12.05 -8.05
CA ALA A 194 -15.58 -11.47 -9.38
C ALA A 194 -16.15 -10.04 -9.39
N GLY A 195 -15.49 -9.13 -10.10
CA GLY A 195 -15.90 -7.72 -10.16
C GLY A 195 -15.25 -6.83 -9.10
N SER A 196 -14.58 -7.41 -8.09
CA SER A 196 -13.79 -6.64 -7.14
C SER A 196 -12.58 -5.94 -7.78
N GLN A 197 -12.25 -4.75 -7.27
CA GLN A 197 -11.22 -3.86 -7.83
C GLN A 197 -10.46 -3.14 -6.72
N ALA A 198 -9.24 -2.68 -7.01
CA ALA A 198 -8.45 -1.88 -6.09
C ALA A 198 -8.47 -0.38 -6.46
N VAL A 199 -8.65 0.43 -5.43
CA VAL A 199 -8.40 1.87 -5.40
C VAL A 199 -7.08 2.11 -4.67
N VAL A 200 -6.12 2.76 -5.32
CA VAL A 200 -4.84 3.10 -4.72
C VAL A 200 -4.87 4.55 -4.24
N ALA A 201 -4.74 4.78 -2.94
CA ALA A 201 -4.42 6.09 -2.39
C ALA A 201 -2.90 6.25 -2.37
N ILE A 202 -2.37 7.17 -3.18
CA ILE A 202 -0.93 7.42 -3.29
C ILE A 202 -0.61 8.88 -3.03
N GLY A 203 0.48 9.11 -2.30
CA GLY A 203 0.89 10.45 -1.92
C GLY A 203 1.98 10.50 -0.87
N ASP A 204 1.95 11.57 -0.10
CA ASP A 204 2.99 11.90 0.88
C ASP A 204 2.59 11.48 2.30
N SER A 205 3.18 12.13 3.31
CA SER A 205 2.89 11.92 4.74
C SER A 205 1.42 12.13 5.11
N ILE A 206 0.67 12.94 4.38
CA ILE A 206 -0.78 13.14 4.57
C ILE A 206 -1.54 11.86 4.19
N THR A 207 -1.09 11.16 3.15
CA THR A 207 -1.69 9.90 2.70
C THR A 207 -1.16 8.70 3.50
N ASP A 208 0.13 8.71 3.84
CA ASP A 208 0.79 7.68 4.66
C ASP A 208 0.10 7.50 6.04
N GLY A 209 -0.28 8.62 6.65
CA GLY A 209 -1.02 8.68 7.92
C GLY A 209 -0.32 9.45 9.04
N THR A 210 0.53 10.42 8.71
CA THR A 210 1.17 11.26 9.74
C THR A 210 0.11 12.02 10.51
N GLY A 211 0.07 11.79 11.83
CA GLY A 211 -0.94 12.36 12.73
C GLY A 211 -2.09 11.40 13.07
N SER A 212 -2.11 10.20 12.47
CA SER A 212 -2.98 9.10 12.86
C SER A 212 -2.50 8.42 14.15
N ASP A 213 -3.40 7.72 14.83
CA ASP A 213 -3.08 6.99 16.05
C ASP A 213 -2.40 5.65 15.71
N ILE A 214 -1.38 5.30 16.50
CA ILE A 214 -0.63 4.07 16.33
C ILE A 214 -1.54 2.85 16.56
N ASN A 215 -1.50 1.88 15.64
CA ASN A 215 -2.28 0.64 15.65
C ASN A 215 -3.81 0.81 15.55
N GLN A 216 -4.32 2.02 15.30
CA GLN A 216 -5.77 2.24 15.18
C GLN A 216 -6.28 2.15 13.73
N ASN A 217 -5.38 2.12 12.75
CA ASN A 217 -5.73 2.11 11.31
C ASN A 217 -6.73 3.24 10.95
N ASN A 218 -6.56 4.42 11.55
CA ASN A 218 -7.47 5.56 11.40
C ASN A 218 -6.94 6.65 10.45
N ARG A 219 -5.99 6.32 9.58
CA ARG A 219 -5.57 7.14 8.44
C ARG A 219 -6.66 7.19 7.36
N TRP A 220 -6.76 8.30 6.63
CA TRP A 220 -7.89 8.53 5.72
C TRP A 220 -8.11 7.44 4.67
N PRO A 221 -7.11 6.73 4.11
CA PRO A 221 -7.39 5.65 3.17
C PRO A 221 -8.09 4.44 3.82
N ASN A 222 -7.78 4.12 5.08
CA ASN A 222 -8.49 3.07 5.82
C ASN A 222 -9.92 3.50 6.17
N LEU A 223 -10.10 4.77 6.55
CA LEU A 223 -11.44 5.30 6.81
C LEU A 223 -12.29 5.43 5.53
N LEU A 224 -11.66 5.72 4.38
CA LEU A 224 -12.30 5.66 3.07
C LEU A 224 -12.80 4.24 2.80
N PHE A 225 -11.93 3.23 2.97
CA PHE A 225 -12.36 1.84 2.83
C PHE A 225 -13.56 1.49 3.71
N ASN A 226 -13.54 1.86 4.99
CA ASN A 226 -14.66 1.62 5.91
C ASN A 226 -15.97 2.23 5.40
N THR A 227 -15.89 3.42 4.79
CA THR A 227 -17.05 4.11 4.23
C THR A 227 -17.57 3.39 2.98
N LEU A 228 -16.68 3.02 2.05
CA LEU A 228 -17.04 2.33 0.81
C LEU A 228 -17.58 0.92 1.07
N ASN A 229 -16.89 0.15 1.91
CA ASN A 229 -17.29 -1.20 2.27
C ASN A 229 -18.63 -1.26 3.04
N GLY A 230 -19.07 -0.14 3.62
CA GLY A 230 -20.38 -0.01 4.26
C GLY A 230 -21.55 0.16 3.28
N GLN A 231 -21.30 0.30 1.98
CA GLN A 231 -22.32 0.56 0.95
C GLN A 231 -22.35 -0.55 -0.09
N ALA A 232 -23.52 -1.08 -0.40
CA ALA A 232 -23.69 -2.17 -1.37
C ALA A 232 -23.23 -1.80 -2.81
N SER A 233 -23.16 -0.50 -3.13
CA SER A 233 -22.67 -0.04 -4.43
C SER A 233 -21.15 -0.05 -4.54
N THR A 234 -20.41 -0.11 -3.42
CA THR A 234 -18.94 0.06 -3.38
C THR A 234 -18.23 -0.97 -2.50
N ASP A 235 -18.94 -1.96 -1.94
CA ASP A 235 -18.40 -3.06 -1.13
C ASP A 235 -17.45 -4.01 -1.87
N HIS A 236 -17.39 -3.89 -3.19
CA HIS A 236 -16.46 -4.61 -4.05
C HIS A 236 -15.11 -3.89 -4.22
N LEU A 237 -14.94 -2.69 -3.66
CA LEU A 237 -13.71 -1.89 -3.78
C LEU A 237 -12.77 -2.12 -2.59
N ALA A 238 -11.55 -2.58 -2.89
CA ALA A 238 -10.43 -2.49 -1.98
C ALA A 238 -9.85 -1.07 -1.99
N VAL A 239 -9.33 -0.59 -0.86
CA VAL A 239 -8.51 0.64 -0.82
C VAL A 239 -7.16 0.29 -0.22
N VAL A 240 -6.10 0.55 -0.97
CA VAL A 240 -4.72 0.35 -0.53
C VAL A 240 -4.00 1.68 -0.41
N ASN A 241 -3.09 1.78 0.57
CA ASN A 241 -2.36 3.00 0.86
C ASN A 241 -0.88 2.84 0.48
N THR A 242 -0.43 3.60 -0.51
CA THR A 242 0.99 3.66 -0.91
C THR A 242 1.61 5.03 -0.69
N GLY A 243 1.03 5.79 0.25
CA GLY A 243 1.62 7.01 0.78
C GLY A 243 2.99 6.76 1.41
N ILE A 244 3.90 7.72 1.27
CA ILE A 244 5.20 7.67 1.94
C ILE A 244 5.53 9.07 2.46
N GLY A 245 5.90 9.19 3.73
CA GLY A 245 6.34 10.48 4.27
C GLY A 245 7.47 11.14 3.44
N SER A 246 7.46 12.47 3.41
CA SER A 246 8.40 13.30 2.61
C SER A 246 8.44 12.97 1.11
N ASP A 247 7.50 12.18 0.58
CA ASP A 247 7.48 11.86 -0.85
C ASP A 247 7.24 13.11 -1.69
N ARG A 248 7.67 13.05 -2.94
CA ARG A 248 7.67 14.14 -3.89
C ARG A 248 7.44 13.58 -5.28
N ILE A 249 6.74 14.34 -6.12
CA ILE A 249 6.56 14.00 -7.53
C ILE A 249 7.86 14.06 -8.31
N LEU A 250 8.69 15.08 -8.09
CA LEU A 250 9.76 15.44 -9.02
C LEU A 250 11.15 14.95 -8.58
N TYR A 251 11.40 14.92 -7.29
CA TYR A 251 12.73 14.68 -6.71
C TYR A 251 12.67 13.59 -5.66
N ASP A 252 13.82 12.99 -5.36
CA ASP A 252 13.88 12.01 -4.29
C ASP A 252 13.66 12.73 -2.95
N GLY A 253 12.78 12.17 -2.13
CA GLY A 253 12.53 12.59 -0.76
C GLY A 253 13.52 11.93 0.21
N GLY A 254 13.64 12.56 1.39
CA GLY A 254 14.39 12.01 2.50
C GLY A 254 13.52 11.96 3.75
N LEU A 255 13.54 10.83 4.44
CA LEU A 255 12.91 10.65 5.75
C LEU A 255 13.96 10.30 6.79
N ASP A 256 14.12 11.18 7.78
CA ASP A 256 14.72 10.79 9.05
C ASP A 256 13.62 10.12 9.91
N ASP A 257 13.88 8.91 10.38
CA ASP A 257 12.99 8.17 11.27
C ASP A 257 13.22 8.51 12.76
N GLY A 258 14.13 9.46 13.05
CA GLY A 258 14.51 9.87 14.39
C GLY A 258 15.48 8.90 15.08
N SER A 259 15.89 7.83 14.39
CA SER A 259 16.92 6.89 14.85
C SER A 259 18.31 7.16 14.22
N GLY A 260 18.43 8.22 13.42
CA GLY A 260 19.66 8.57 12.70
C GLY A 260 19.83 7.81 11.37
N ARG A 261 18.82 7.04 10.95
CA ARG A 261 18.74 6.43 9.61
C ARG A 261 18.09 7.40 8.64
N VAL A 262 18.66 7.52 7.45
CA VAL A 262 18.08 8.33 6.37
C VAL A 262 17.44 7.39 5.36
N GLY A 263 16.13 7.29 5.44
CA GLY A 263 15.33 6.69 4.39
C GLY A 263 15.34 7.54 3.14
N ILE A 264 15.57 6.91 1.99
CA ILE A 264 15.42 7.54 0.68
C ILE A 264 14.06 7.13 0.13
N THR A 265 13.25 8.11 -0.22
CA THR A 265 12.01 7.89 -0.96
C THR A 265 12.26 8.32 -2.40
N PRO A 266 12.38 7.39 -3.37
CA PRO A 266 12.51 7.77 -4.77
C PRO A 266 11.30 8.60 -5.21
N ALA A 267 11.53 9.61 -6.05
CA ALA A 267 10.47 10.46 -6.57
C ALA A 267 9.31 9.62 -7.12
N LEU A 268 8.05 10.03 -6.87
CA LEU A 268 6.85 9.30 -7.24
C LEU A 268 6.87 8.80 -8.69
N TYR A 269 7.35 9.61 -9.63
CA TYR A 269 7.38 9.22 -11.05
C TYR A 269 8.25 8.00 -11.36
N LYS A 270 9.23 7.68 -10.51
CA LYS A 270 10.09 6.50 -10.59
C LYS A 270 9.41 5.26 -10.02
N ARG A 271 8.47 5.45 -9.08
CA ARG A 271 7.74 4.39 -8.36
C ARG A 271 6.29 4.18 -8.80
N TRP A 272 5.77 5.05 -9.67
CA TRP A 272 4.40 5.02 -10.21
C TRP A 272 3.93 3.64 -10.73
N GLY A 273 4.86 2.86 -11.28
CA GLY A 273 4.59 1.48 -11.68
C GLY A 273 4.29 0.58 -10.48
N TYR A 274 5.30 0.26 -9.67
CA TYR A 274 5.19 -0.75 -8.62
C TYR A 274 4.39 -0.32 -7.37
N ASP A 275 4.24 0.99 -7.13
CA ASP A 275 3.44 1.54 -6.02
C ASP A 275 2.00 1.87 -6.40
N ALA A 276 1.63 1.79 -7.68
CA ALA A 276 0.24 2.03 -8.11
C ALA A 276 -0.20 1.16 -9.28
N MET A 277 0.35 1.39 -10.48
CA MET A 277 -0.19 0.81 -11.72
C MET A 277 -0.09 -0.72 -11.80
N ASN A 278 0.91 -1.31 -11.17
CA ASN A 278 1.18 -2.74 -11.22
C ASN A 278 0.56 -3.50 -10.03
N LEU A 279 -0.21 -2.84 -9.16
CA LEU A 279 -0.93 -3.50 -8.09
C LEU A 279 -2.11 -4.31 -8.64
N SER A 280 -2.31 -5.51 -8.10
CA SER A 280 -3.33 -6.43 -8.60
C SER A 280 -4.73 -5.82 -8.52
N GLY A 281 -5.48 -5.91 -9.61
CA GLY A 281 -6.87 -5.43 -9.65
C GLY A 281 -7.03 -3.91 -9.63
N VAL A 282 -5.95 -3.12 -9.75
CA VAL A 282 -6.05 -1.65 -9.76
C VAL A 282 -6.91 -1.14 -10.90
N LYS A 283 -7.84 -0.24 -10.57
CA LYS A 283 -8.73 0.44 -11.52
C LYS A 283 -8.83 1.93 -11.29
N THR A 284 -8.50 2.39 -10.09
CA THR A 284 -8.53 3.81 -9.75
C THR A 284 -7.35 4.15 -8.87
N ILE A 285 -6.73 5.30 -9.12
CA ILE A 285 -5.69 5.90 -8.29
C ILE A 285 -6.20 7.25 -7.80
N ILE A 286 -6.10 7.51 -6.50
CA ILE A 286 -6.29 8.84 -5.90
C ILE A 286 -4.90 9.42 -5.68
N LEU A 287 -4.56 10.48 -6.43
CA LEU A 287 -3.27 11.16 -6.34
C LEU A 287 -3.40 12.41 -5.45
N LEU A 288 -2.91 12.34 -4.21
CA LEU A 288 -2.75 13.49 -3.31
C LEU A 288 -1.26 13.66 -3.03
N GLU A 289 -0.55 14.35 -3.93
CA GLU A 289 0.91 14.48 -3.88
C GLU A 289 1.35 15.82 -4.48
N GLY A 290 2.52 16.29 -4.04
CA GLY A 290 3.19 17.50 -4.52
C GLY A 290 3.45 18.51 -3.42
N ILE A 291 2.89 18.32 -2.22
CA ILE A 291 3.00 19.31 -1.14
C ILE A 291 4.44 19.52 -0.70
N ASN A 292 5.24 18.45 -0.69
CA ASN A 292 6.65 18.51 -0.32
C ASN A 292 7.49 19.11 -1.44
N ASP A 293 7.11 18.94 -2.71
CA ASP A 293 7.76 19.66 -3.82
C ASP A 293 7.58 21.16 -3.72
N VAL A 294 6.40 21.59 -3.26
CA VAL A 294 6.06 23.00 -3.02
C VAL A 294 6.73 23.52 -1.75
N GLY A 295 6.62 22.78 -0.64
CA GLY A 295 7.22 23.16 0.64
C GLY A 295 8.75 23.26 0.57
N HIS A 296 9.36 22.44 -0.26
CA HIS A 296 10.80 22.43 -0.52
C HIS A 296 11.17 23.04 -1.87
N TYR A 297 10.35 23.92 -2.46
CA TYR A 297 10.53 24.39 -3.85
C TYR A 297 11.93 24.94 -4.18
N ASN A 298 12.68 25.45 -3.20
CA ASN A 298 14.00 26.03 -3.36
C ASN A 298 15.15 25.20 -2.75
N ASN A 299 14.90 23.95 -2.36
CA ASN A 299 15.90 23.04 -1.78
C ASN A 299 16.54 22.09 -2.81
N GLN A 300 16.31 22.33 -4.11
CA GLN A 300 16.83 21.53 -5.20
C GLN A 300 17.13 22.43 -6.40
N THR A 301 17.89 21.90 -7.37
CA THR A 301 18.18 22.59 -8.62
C THR A 301 17.71 21.74 -9.80
N PRO A 302 16.88 22.29 -10.72
CA PRO A 302 16.25 23.61 -10.64
C PRO A 302 15.23 23.70 -9.50
N ASN A 303 14.87 24.92 -9.09
CA ASN A 303 13.77 25.14 -8.14
C ASN A 303 12.46 24.59 -8.74
N THR A 304 11.59 24.04 -7.89
CA THR A 304 10.25 23.59 -8.31
C THR A 304 9.43 24.79 -8.76
N THR A 305 8.72 24.63 -9.87
CA THR A 305 7.68 25.55 -10.34
C THR A 305 6.35 24.81 -10.44
N ALA A 306 5.23 25.55 -10.46
CA ALA A 306 3.91 24.95 -10.68
C ALA A 306 3.86 24.18 -12.00
N GLN A 307 4.43 24.73 -13.09
CA GLN A 307 4.44 24.08 -14.40
C GLN A 307 5.17 22.73 -14.38
N MET A 308 6.30 22.62 -13.68
CA MET A 308 7.03 21.35 -13.57
C MET A 308 6.19 20.26 -12.89
N LEU A 309 5.46 20.62 -11.82
CA LEU A 309 4.54 19.71 -11.14
C LEU A 309 3.39 19.32 -12.05
N ILE A 310 2.75 20.29 -12.70
CA ILE A 310 1.65 20.08 -13.65
C ILE A 310 2.07 19.13 -14.77
N ASP A 311 3.20 19.39 -15.42
CA ASP A 311 3.72 18.56 -16.52
C ASP A 311 3.96 17.12 -16.05
N LYS A 312 4.49 16.95 -14.84
CA LYS A 312 4.74 15.62 -14.30
C LYS A 312 3.45 14.90 -13.89
N MET A 313 2.48 15.60 -13.31
CA MET A 313 1.16 15.03 -13.02
C MET A 313 0.45 14.60 -14.33
N ILE A 314 0.52 15.39 -15.40
CA ILE A 314 0.00 15.01 -16.73
C ILE A 314 0.66 13.73 -17.24
N ASP A 315 1.98 13.61 -17.11
CA ASP A 315 2.73 12.40 -17.47
C ASP A 315 2.27 11.17 -16.67
N LEU A 316 2.09 11.28 -15.35
CA LEU A 316 1.56 10.18 -14.51
C LEU A 316 0.16 9.73 -14.93
N VAL A 317 -0.75 10.69 -15.15
CA VAL A 317 -2.12 10.41 -15.63
C VAL A 317 -2.09 9.75 -17.00
N THR A 318 -1.26 10.26 -17.92
CA THR A 318 -1.09 9.70 -19.26
C THR A 318 -0.63 8.24 -19.21
N ARG A 319 0.32 7.90 -18.33
CA ARG A 319 0.77 6.51 -18.14
C ARG A 319 -0.38 5.62 -17.64
N ALA A 320 -1.15 6.08 -16.66
CA ALA A 320 -2.30 5.34 -16.13
C ALA A 320 -3.41 5.14 -17.19
N HIS A 321 -3.67 6.16 -18.01
CA HIS A 321 -4.63 6.08 -19.11
C HIS A 321 -4.19 5.13 -20.23
N ASN A 322 -2.89 5.05 -20.50
CA ASN A 322 -2.30 4.14 -21.48
C ASN A 322 -2.09 2.71 -20.95
N HIS A 323 -2.32 2.47 -19.66
CA HIS A 323 -2.30 1.13 -19.10
C HIS A 323 -3.38 0.25 -19.74
N VAL A 324 -3.16 -1.07 -19.78
CA VAL A 324 -4.14 -2.03 -20.29
C VAL A 324 -4.44 -3.05 -19.21
N PRO A 325 -5.63 -3.02 -18.60
CA PRO A 325 -6.75 -2.09 -18.84
C PRO A 325 -6.46 -0.67 -18.33
N ARG A 326 -7.09 0.36 -18.93
CA ARG A 326 -6.96 1.76 -18.47
C ARG A 326 -7.26 1.88 -16.97
N ILE A 327 -6.45 2.68 -16.28
CA ILE A 327 -6.63 3.01 -14.87
C ILE A 327 -7.12 4.46 -14.79
N ASN A 328 -8.16 4.70 -13.99
CA ASN A 328 -8.66 6.04 -13.73
C ASN A 328 -7.77 6.75 -12.69
N VAL A 329 -7.58 8.06 -12.83
CA VAL A 329 -6.84 8.87 -11.86
C VAL A 329 -7.72 10.01 -11.37
N ILE A 330 -7.98 10.03 -10.06
CA ILE A 330 -8.66 11.10 -9.34
C ILE A 330 -7.59 12.03 -8.75
N GLY A 331 -7.59 13.29 -9.16
CA GLY A 331 -6.64 14.30 -8.66
C GLY A 331 -7.10 14.91 -7.34
N GLY A 332 -6.22 14.96 -6.34
CA GLY A 332 -6.45 15.64 -5.06
C GLY A 332 -5.78 17.01 -5.03
N THR A 333 -6.53 18.07 -4.72
CA THR A 333 -5.93 19.40 -4.50
C THR A 333 -4.98 19.38 -3.30
N LEU A 334 -3.84 20.04 -3.41
CA LEU A 334 -2.87 20.23 -2.34
C LEU A 334 -3.48 20.95 -1.15
N THR A 335 -3.39 20.36 0.04
CA THR A 335 -3.95 20.94 1.27
C THR A 335 -3.19 22.19 1.71
N PRO A 336 -3.77 23.06 2.57
CA PRO A 336 -3.09 24.26 3.01
C PRO A 336 -1.82 23.98 3.85
N PHE A 337 -0.89 24.93 3.97
CA PHE A 337 0.26 24.82 4.89
C PHE A 337 0.67 26.16 5.54
N TYR A 338 -0.25 27.12 5.62
CA TYR A 338 0.07 28.45 6.18
C TYR A 338 0.79 28.36 7.53
N ASN A 339 1.91 29.09 7.63
CA ASN A 339 2.73 29.20 8.83
C ASN A 339 3.30 27.86 9.34
N LYS A 340 3.41 26.84 8.47
CA LYS A 340 4.26 25.67 8.67
C LYS A 340 5.73 26.07 8.47
N SER A 341 6.51 26.00 9.54
CA SER A 341 7.94 26.31 9.49
C SER A 341 8.67 25.42 8.47
N GLY A 342 9.54 26.02 7.67
CA GLY A 342 10.33 25.38 6.61
C GLY A 342 9.56 25.06 5.33
N TYR A 343 8.25 25.30 5.27
CA TYR A 343 7.40 25.03 4.10
C TYR A 343 6.76 26.31 3.57
N TYR A 344 6.21 27.13 4.46
CA TYR A 344 5.44 28.30 4.07
C TYR A 344 6.33 29.49 3.71
N SER A 345 6.12 30.00 2.51
CA SER A 345 6.50 31.34 2.05
C SER A 345 5.41 31.83 1.09
N ILE A 346 5.41 33.12 0.74
CA ILE A 346 4.50 33.64 -0.30
C ILE A 346 4.71 32.88 -1.61
N ALA A 347 5.96 32.64 -1.99
CA ALA A 347 6.29 31.94 -3.24
C ALA A 347 5.83 30.47 -3.25
N SER A 348 5.96 29.73 -2.14
CA SER A 348 5.47 28.35 -2.10
C SER A 348 3.94 28.31 -2.11
N GLU A 349 3.26 29.25 -1.44
CA GLU A 349 1.80 29.36 -1.50
C GLU A 349 1.30 29.75 -2.89
N ASP A 350 2.00 30.62 -3.63
CA ASP A 350 1.67 30.94 -5.02
C ASP A 350 1.78 29.70 -5.92
N ILE A 351 2.86 28.92 -5.79
CA ILE A 351 3.00 27.64 -6.52
C ILE A 351 1.87 26.67 -6.16
N ARG A 352 1.53 26.53 -4.87
CA ARG A 352 0.41 25.68 -4.43
C ARG A 352 -0.90 26.11 -5.08
N ASN A 353 -1.19 27.41 -5.09
CA ASN A 353 -2.42 27.97 -5.65
C ASN A 353 -2.50 27.76 -7.16
N ASP A 354 -1.40 27.93 -7.89
CA ASP A 354 -1.34 27.67 -9.34
C ASP A 354 -1.60 26.19 -9.66
N VAL A 355 -0.96 25.27 -8.93
CA VAL A 355 -1.20 23.82 -9.08
C VAL A 355 -2.65 23.48 -8.77
N ASN A 356 -3.20 24.01 -7.67
CA ASN A 356 -4.57 23.75 -7.26
C ASN A 356 -5.61 24.35 -8.21
N ALA A 357 -5.33 25.51 -8.80
CA ALA A 357 -6.17 26.10 -9.84
C ALA A 357 -6.17 25.21 -11.09
N TRP A 358 -5.01 24.68 -11.48
CA TRP A 358 -4.91 23.73 -12.60
C TRP A 358 -5.66 22.42 -12.30
N ILE A 359 -5.48 21.80 -11.13
CA ILE A 359 -6.16 20.54 -10.74
C ILE A 359 -7.69 20.68 -10.88
N ARG A 360 -8.26 21.83 -10.52
CA ARG A 360 -9.71 22.11 -10.63
C ARG A 360 -10.18 22.45 -12.04
N SER A 361 -9.26 22.73 -12.96
CA SER A 361 -9.60 23.20 -14.30
C SER A 361 -9.95 22.07 -15.24
N ALA A 362 -10.69 22.38 -16.31
CA ALA A 362 -10.96 21.43 -17.39
C ALA A 362 -9.71 21.01 -18.19
N ALA A 363 -8.55 21.65 -17.95
CA ALA A 363 -7.29 21.28 -18.60
C ALA A 363 -6.56 20.14 -17.87
N ALA A 364 -6.93 19.83 -16.63
CA ALA A 364 -6.34 18.70 -15.93
C ALA A 364 -6.95 17.39 -16.46
N PRO A 365 -6.13 16.40 -16.89
CA PRO A 365 -6.62 15.19 -17.52
C PRO A 365 -7.16 14.14 -16.52
N PHE A 366 -7.48 14.53 -15.29
CA PHE A 366 -8.00 13.61 -14.27
C PHE A 366 -9.42 13.12 -14.63
N ASP A 367 -9.74 11.90 -14.23
CA ASP A 367 -11.07 11.32 -14.38
C ASP A 367 -12.06 11.81 -13.31
N GLY A 368 -11.54 12.42 -12.24
CA GLY A 368 -12.30 13.07 -11.17
C GLY A 368 -11.38 13.94 -10.32
N VAL A 369 -11.96 14.81 -9.48
CA VAL A 369 -11.19 15.71 -8.61
C VAL A 369 -11.77 15.69 -7.20
N ILE A 370 -10.91 15.49 -6.20
CA ILE A 370 -11.22 15.69 -4.78
C ILE A 370 -10.62 17.02 -4.34
N ASP A 371 -11.48 17.97 -3.98
CA ASP A 371 -11.06 19.27 -3.42
C ASP A 371 -10.73 19.15 -1.92
N PHE A 372 -9.65 18.43 -1.62
CA PHE A 372 -9.15 18.28 -0.24
C PHE A 372 -8.86 19.63 0.42
N GLU A 373 -8.41 20.64 -0.33
CA GLU A 373 -8.18 21.99 0.18
C GLU A 373 -9.49 22.57 0.73
N ALA A 374 -10.58 22.53 -0.04
CA ALA A 374 -11.89 23.02 0.41
C ALA A 374 -12.41 22.24 1.62
N CYS A 375 -12.15 20.94 1.68
CA CYS A 375 -12.59 20.08 2.78
C CYS A 375 -11.92 20.41 4.11
N VAL A 376 -10.69 20.94 4.11
CA VAL A 376 -9.89 21.12 5.34
C VAL A 376 -9.55 22.57 5.69
N ARG A 377 -9.63 23.50 4.74
CA ARG A 377 -9.27 24.92 4.98
C ARG A 377 -10.20 25.63 5.95
N GLY A 378 -9.66 26.63 6.65
CA GLY A 378 -10.42 27.54 7.49
C GLY A 378 -11.40 28.41 6.68
N THR A 379 -12.55 28.73 7.26
CA THR A 379 -13.55 29.61 6.62
C THR A 379 -13.12 31.08 6.61
N THR A 380 -12.34 31.50 7.61
CA THR A 380 -11.82 32.87 7.75
C THR A 380 -10.42 33.05 7.18
N MET A 381 -9.65 31.98 7.08
CA MET A 381 -8.29 31.97 6.53
C MET A 381 -8.11 30.75 5.61
N PRO A 382 -8.51 30.85 4.33
CA PRO A 382 -8.49 29.72 3.39
C PRO A 382 -7.10 29.12 3.10
N THR A 383 -6.03 29.85 3.39
CA THR A 383 -4.63 29.39 3.26
C THR A 383 -4.16 28.52 4.44
N ALA A 384 -4.97 28.41 5.49
CA ALA A 384 -4.67 27.62 6.69
C ALA A 384 -5.65 26.45 6.84
N TRP A 385 -5.16 25.35 7.41
CA TRP A 385 -6.02 24.30 7.93
C TRP A 385 -6.97 24.85 9.00
N ARG A 386 -8.17 24.26 9.11
CA ARG A 386 -8.99 24.42 10.32
C ARG A 386 -8.18 23.98 11.55
N PRO A 387 -8.01 24.83 12.58
CA PRO A 387 -7.07 24.57 13.67
C PRO A 387 -7.31 23.27 14.45
N ASN A 388 -8.56 22.80 14.55
CA ASN A 388 -8.91 21.62 15.34
C ASN A 388 -8.61 20.29 14.63
N ILE A 389 -8.34 20.29 13.33
CA ILE A 389 -8.15 19.07 12.53
C ILE A 389 -6.73 18.90 11.96
N THR A 390 -5.80 19.75 12.36
CA THR A 390 -4.39 19.66 11.96
C THR A 390 -3.50 19.37 13.16
N LEU A 391 -2.42 18.61 12.94
CA LEU A 391 -1.39 18.35 13.95
C LEU A 391 -0.38 19.50 14.03
N ASP A 392 0.12 19.95 12.87
CA ASP A 392 1.28 20.84 12.77
C ASP A 392 1.14 21.91 11.68
N LYS A 393 -0.10 22.17 11.25
CA LYS A 393 -0.48 23.06 10.13
C LYS A 393 -0.17 22.50 8.74
N LEU A 394 0.27 21.25 8.62
CA LEU A 394 0.47 20.55 7.35
C LEU A 394 -0.27 19.21 7.36
N HIS A 395 -0.08 18.43 8.42
CA HIS A 395 -0.65 17.10 8.56
C HIS A 395 -2.02 17.14 9.24
N PRO A 396 -2.95 16.24 8.87
CA PRO A 396 -4.16 16.02 9.64
C PRO A 396 -3.79 15.50 11.04
N ASN A 397 -4.68 15.71 12.01
CA ASN A 397 -4.65 14.95 13.27
C ASN A 397 -5.76 13.87 13.23
N ALA A 398 -5.95 13.13 14.32
CA ALA A 398 -7.01 12.12 14.43
C ALA A 398 -8.45 12.64 14.12
N GLN A 399 -8.71 13.94 14.25
CA GLN A 399 -9.99 14.56 13.85
C GLN A 399 -10.02 15.02 12.38
N GLY A 400 -8.85 15.20 11.75
CA GLY A 400 -8.72 15.53 10.33
C GLY A 400 -8.76 14.34 9.39
N GLU A 401 -8.28 13.18 9.82
CA GLU A 401 -8.31 11.95 9.01
C GLU A 401 -9.74 11.59 8.53
N PRO A 402 -10.80 11.64 9.38
CA PRO A 402 -12.17 11.39 8.92
C PRO A 402 -12.70 12.44 7.94
N VAL A 403 -12.21 13.69 8.01
CA VAL A 403 -12.59 14.76 7.09
C VAL A 403 -12.07 14.46 5.69
N LEU A 404 -10.79 14.08 5.58
CA LEU A 404 -10.19 13.67 4.31
C LEU A 404 -10.91 12.45 3.73
N ALA A 405 -11.18 11.43 4.56
CA ALA A 405 -11.88 10.22 4.13
C ALA A 405 -13.29 10.52 3.60
N SER A 406 -14.06 11.34 4.32
CA SER A 406 -15.41 11.75 3.90
C SER A 406 -15.38 12.55 2.60
N CYS A 407 -14.37 13.41 2.43
CA CYS A 407 -14.16 14.18 1.21
C CYS A 407 -13.87 13.26 0.01
N ALA A 408 -13.02 12.25 0.19
CA ALA A 408 -12.69 11.28 -0.85
C ALA A 408 -13.87 10.35 -1.19
N ALA A 409 -14.64 9.92 -0.19
CA ALA A 409 -15.79 9.03 -0.37
C ALA A 409 -16.87 9.63 -1.26
N ALA A 410 -16.98 10.97 -1.33
CA ALA A 410 -17.97 11.65 -2.18
C ALA A 410 -17.72 11.49 -3.70
N GLN A 411 -16.61 10.88 -4.12
CA GLN A 411 -16.32 10.56 -5.53
C GLN A 411 -16.76 9.16 -5.96
N PHE A 412 -17.20 8.32 -5.03
CA PHE A 412 -17.65 6.95 -5.25
C PHE A 412 -19.14 6.83 -4.92
#